data_AF-A0A9R1Q4A8-F1
#
_entry.id   AF-A0A9R1Q4A8-F1
#
_cell.length_a   1.000
_cell.length_b   1.000
_cell.length_c   1.000
_cell.angle_alpha   90.00
_cell.angle_beta   90.00
_cell.angle_gamma   90.00
#
_symmetry.space_group_name_H-M   'P 1'
#
loop_
_entity.id
_entity.type
_entity.pdbx_description
1 polymer ?
#
loop_
_entity_poly.entity_id
_entity_poly.type
_entity_poly.pdbx_seq_one_letter_code
_entity_poly.pdbx_strand_id
1 'polypeptide(L)'
;MHILTKAAFNQGTSTYVLNFYRHAIATMFLLPIAFAIERKTAPQMSYKLCVKLFVHALYGMSAPFNISCVGLKYASAASASAVINLLPVLTFILALLLGYVLLMITEFLPKASFFFALW
;
A
#
# COMPACT_ATOMS: atom_id res chain seq x y z
N MET A 1 8.06 -7.41 -11.17
CA MET A 1 7.80 -6.06 -11.76
C MET A 1 9.05 -5.33 -12.26
N HIS A 2 10.28 -5.78 -11.99
CA HIS A 2 11.48 -5.01 -12.36
C HIS A 2 11.97 -5.24 -13.79
N ILE A 3 11.73 -6.42 -14.39
CA ILE A 3 12.23 -6.77 -15.73
C ILE A 3 11.52 -5.97 -16.84
N LEU A 4 10.19 -5.92 -16.83
CA LEU A 4 9.38 -5.13 -17.78
C LEU A 4 9.66 -3.62 -17.65
N THR A 5 9.80 -3.13 -16.42
CA THR A 5 10.14 -1.72 -16.16
C THR A 5 11.52 -1.39 -16.71
N LYS A 6 12.52 -2.28 -16.52
CA LYS A 6 13.88 -2.12 -17.07
C LYS A 6 13.90 -2.17 -18.60
N ALA A 7 13.07 -3.02 -19.22
CA ALA A 7 12.93 -3.09 -20.68
C ALA A 7 12.29 -1.83 -21.27
N ALA A 8 11.27 -1.26 -20.61
CA ALA A 8 10.64 -0.01 -21.01
C ALA A 8 11.60 1.19 -20.86
N PHE A 9 12.40 1.23 -19.79
CA PHE A 9 13.45 2.23 -19.61
C PHE A 9 14.52 2.19 -20.70
N ASN A 10 14.90 1.00 -21.17
CA ASN A 10 15.91 0.85 -22.22
C ASN A 10 15.46 1.43 -23.57
N GLN A 11 14.16 1.67 -23.74
CA GLN A 11 13.56 2.34 -24.90
C GLN A 11 13.30 3.84 -24.66
N GLY A 12 13.79 4.41 -23.55
CA GLY A 12 13.69 5.85 -23.26
C GLY A 12 12.37 6.30 -22.64
N THR A 13 11.48 5.39 -22.24
CA THR A 13 10.20 5.78 -21.63
C THR A 13 10.35 6.22 -20.17
N SER A 14 9.67 7.32 -19.81
CA SER A 14 9.63 7.85 -18.44
C SER A 14 8.77 6.98 -17.54
N THR A 15 9.35 6.49 -16.43
CA THR A 15 8.71 5.60 -15.45
C THR A 15 7.43 6.19 -14.86
N TYR A 16 7.41 7.50 -14.71
CA TYR A 16 6.29 8.25 -14.17
C TYR A 16 5.03 8.03 -15.03
N VAL A 17 5.20 8.04 -16.35
CA VAL A 17 4.11 7.84 -17.31
C VAL A 17 3.58 6.42 -17.22
N LEU A 18 4.48 5.42 -17.20
CA LEU A 18 4.09 4.01 -17.12
C LEU A 18 3.35 3.68 -15.81
N ASN A 19 3.78 4.27 -14.69
CA ASN A 19 3.11 4.06 -13.40
C ASN A 19 1.74 4.74 -13.36
N PHE A 20 1.63 5.97 -13.90
CA PHE A 20 0.36 6.68 -13.99
C PHE A 20 -0.68 5.90 -14.81
N TYR A 21 -0.30 5.39 -15.98
CA TYR A 21 -1.19 4.58 -16.81
C TYR A 21 -1.68 3.32 -16.10
N ARG A 22 -0.82 2.61 -15.37
CA ARG A 22 -1.24 1.42 -14.59
C ARG A 22 -2.28 1.76 -13.52
N HIS A 23 -2.07 2.83 -12.77
CA HIS A 23 -3.02 3.26 -11.75
C HIS A 23 -4.35 3.76 -12.36
N ALA A 24 -4.28 4.49 -13.48
CA ALA A 24 -5.47 4.96 -14.18
C ALA A 24 -6.33 3.80 -14.71
N ILE A 25 -5.69 2.82 -15.36
CA ILE A 25 -6.36 1.61 -15.87
C ILE A 25 -6.96 0.81 -14.72
N ALA A 26 -6.19 0.57 -13.66
CA ALA A 26 -6.68 -0.15 -12.48
C ALA A 26 -7.91 0.55 -11.87
N THR A 27 -7.88 1.88 -11.77
CA THR A 27 -9.01 2.67 -11.25
C THR A 27 -10.22 2.57 -12.17
N MET A 28 -10.03 2.64 -13.49
CA MET A 28 -11.12 2.55 -14.47
C MET A 28 -11.83 1.19 -14.41
N PHE A 29 -11.12 0.10 -14.11
CA PHE A 29 -11.72 -1.22 -13.95
C PHE A 29 -12.30 -1.46 -12.55
N LEU A 30 -11.63 -0.99 -11.49
CA LEU A 30 -12.07 -1.19 -10.12
C LEU A 30 -13.27 -0.31 -9.76
N LEU A 31 -13.37 0.91 -10.30
CA LEU A 31 -14.46 1.83 -10.02
C LEU A 31 -15.86 1.26 -10.34
N PRO A 32 -16.13 0.68 -11.53
CA PRO A 32 -17.42 0.08 -11.81
C PRO A 32 -17.69 -1.18 -10.99
N ILE A 33 -16.66 -1.97 -10.66
CA ILE A 33 -16.79 -3.18 -9.84
C ILE A 33 -17.13 -2.79 -8.40
N ALA A 34 -16.41 -1.84 -7.83
CA ALA A 34 -16.66 -1.30 -6.49
C ALA A 34 -18.07 -0.70 -6.43
N PHE A 35 -18.47 0.09 -7.43
CA PHE A 35 -19.82 0.65 -7.49
C PHE A 35 -20.91 -0.41 -7.64
N ALA A 36 -20.66 -1.52 -8.34
CA ALA A 36 -21.62 -2.62 -8.48
C ALA A 36 -21.78 -3.44 -7.18
N ILE A 37 -20.68 -3.70 -6.47
CA ILE A 37 -20.66 -4.55 -5.26
C ILE A 37 -21.11 -3.76 -4.03
N GLU A 38 -20.55 -2.56 -3.81
CA GLU A 38 -20.71 -1.82 -2.57
C GLU A 38 -21.99 -0.97 -2.52
N ARG A 39 -22.74 -0.85 -3.63
CA ARG A 39 -23.96 -0.04 -3.70
C ARG A 39 -25.00 -0.36 -2.63
N LYS A 40 -25.05 -1.62 -2.16
CA LYS A 40 -26.06 -2.09 -1.20
C LYS A 40 -25.56 -2.14 0.25
N THR A 41 -24.25 -2.07 0.48
CA THR A 41 -23.63 -2.37 1.77
C THR A 41 -22.77 -1.21 2.29
N ALA A 42 -22.43 -0.24 1.44
CA ALA A 42 -21.56 0.87 1.83
C ALA A 42 -22.24 1.85 2.78
N PRO A 43 -21.65 2.13 3.95
CA PRO A 43 -22.04 3.29 4.75
C PRO A 43 -21.81 4.58 3.96
N GLN A 44 -22.54 5.65 4.28
CA GLN A 44 -22.42 6.94 3.60
C GLN A 44 -21.01 7.50 3.73
N MET A 45 -20.16 7.22 2.74
CA MET A 45 -18.81 7.76 2.64
C MET A 45 -18.93 9.26 2.31
N SER A 46 -18.59 10.11 3.28
CA SER A 46 -18.50 11.56 3.03
C SER A 46 -17.47 11.83 1.94
N TYR A 47 -17.80 12.72 1.00
CA TYR A 47 -16.89 13.16 -0.05
C TYR A 47 -15.51 13.57 0.49
N LYS A 48 -15.48 14.21 1.67
CA LYS A 48 -14.23 14.58 2.35
C LYS A 48 -13.34 13.37 2.70
N LEU A 49 -13.94 12.25 3.10
CA LEU A 49 -13.21 11.02 3.42
C LEU A 49 -12.66 10.38 2.14
N CYS A 50 -13.46 10.35 1.08
CA CYS A 50 -13.02 9.86 -0.24
C CYS A 50 -11.81 10.66 -0.75
N VAL A 51 -11.85 11.99 -0.70
CA VAL A 51 -10.73 12.85 -1.10
C VAL A 51 -9.50 12.61 -0.22
N LYS A 52 -9.67 12.46 1.10
CA LYS A 52 -8.55 12.13 2.01
C LYS A 52 -7.90 10.80 1.65
N LEU A 53 -8.69 9.75 1.42
CA LEU A 53 -8.19 8.44 1.02
C LEU A 53 -7.50 8.49 -0.34
N PHE A 54 -8.06 9.24 -1.29
CA PHE A 54 -7.45 9.43 -2.62
C PHE A 54 -6.09 10.13 -2.55
N VAL A 55 -6.00 11.24 -1.80
CA VAL A 55 -4.73 11.96 -1.61
C VAL A 55 -3.72 11.07 -0.86
N HIS A 56 -4.17 10.34 0.16
CA HIS A 56 -3.32 9.42 0.90
C HIS A 56 -2.81 8.27 0.02
N ALA A 57 -3.66 7.68 -0.83
CA ALA A 57 -3.26 6.64 -1.77
C ALA A 57 -2.31 7.17 -2.84
N LEU A 58 -2.57 8.35 -3.39
CA LEU A 58 -1.68 9.00 -4.36
C LEU A 58 -0.29 9.22 -3.76
N TYR A 59 -0.20 9.85 -2.59
CA TYR A 59 1.09 10.13 -1.97
C TYR A 59 1.75 8.85 -1.43
N GLY A 60 1.00 8.03 -0.71
CA GLY A 60 1.49 6.85 0.00
C GLY A 60 1.96 5.72 -0.91
N MET A 61 1.33 5.51 -2.07
CA MET A 61 1.79 4.51 -3.05
C MET A 61 2.74 5.10 -4.09
N SER A 62 2.48 6.31 -4.59
CA SER A 62 3.30 6.85 -5.68
C SER A 62 4.69 7.28 -5.20
N ALA A 63 4.82 7.86 -4.01
CA ALA A 63 6.14 8.33 -3.55
C ALA A 63 7.15 7.18 -3.39
N PRO A 64 6.84 6.06 -2.69
CA PRO A 64 7.76 4.92 -2.56
C PRO A 64 8.07 4.27 -3.91
N PHE A 65 7.08 4.19 -4.81
CA PHE A 65 7.28 3.59 -6.13
C PHE A 65 8.23 4.42 -6.99
N ASN A 66 8.09 5.74 -6.99
CA ASN A 66 8.98 6.66 -7.71
C ASN A 66 10.40 6.67 -7.13
N ILE A 67 10.52 6.74 -5.80
CA ILE A 67 11.83 6.67 -5.11
C ILE A 67 12.52 5.34 -5.42
N SER A 68 11.78 4.23 -5.45
CA SER A 68 12.33 2.92 -5.79
C SER A 68 12.80 2.86 -7.25
N CYS A 69 12.07 3.48 -8.18
CA CYS A 69 12.47 3.55 -9.58
C CYS A 69 13.71 4.41 -9.81
N VAL A 70 13.85 5.53 -9.08
CA VAL A 70 15.06 6.34 -9.09
C VAL A 70 16.21 5.58 -8.41
N GLY A 71 15.94 4.93 -7.27
CA GLY A 71 16.90 4.10 -6.55
C GLY A 71 17.45 2.96 -7.43
N LEU A 72 16.62 2.32 -8.24
CA LEU A 72 17.04 1.30 -9.22
C LEU A 72 17.96 1.82 -10.33
N LYS A 73 18.01 3.13 -10.59
CA LYS A 73 19.02 3.72 -11.49
C LYS A 73 20.39 3.82 -10.85
N TYR A 74 20.46 3.94 -9.52
CA TYR A 74 21.70 4.10 -8.76
C TYR A 74 22.10 2.84 -7.96
N ALA A 75 21.20 1.89 -7.79
CA ALA A 75 21.36 0.71 -6.95
C ALA A 75 20.91 -0.56 -7.70
N SER A 76 21.48 -1.72 -7.31
CA SER A 76 21.18 -2.99 -7.96
C SER A 76 19.80 -3.54 -7.57
N ALA A 77 19.25 -4.45 -8.38
CA ALA A 77 18.00 -5.12 -8.07
C ALA A 77 18.04 -5.92 -6.74
N ALA A 78 19.24 -6.30 -6.27
CA ALA A 78 19.45 -7.01 -5.01
C ALA A 78 19.22 -6.09 -3.80
N SER A 79 19.73 -4.85 -3.82
CA SER A 79 19.52 -3.91 -2.72
C SER A 79 18.06 -3.45 -2.63
N ALA A 80 17.38 -3.25 -3.76
CA ALA A 80 15.95 -2.97 -3.79
C ALA A 80 15.14 -4.10 -3.13
N SER A 81 15.48 -5.36 -3.42
CA SER A 81 14.84 -6.53 -2.81
C SER A 81 15.12 -6.61 -1.30
N ALA A 82 16.35 -6.30 -0.87
CA ALA A 82 16.71 -6.26 0.54
C ALA A 82 15.91 -5.21 1.33
N VAL A 83 15.71 -4.02 0.77
CA VAL A 83 14.88 -2.96 1.40
C VAL A 83 13.44 -3.44 1.56
N ILE A 84 12.84 -4.08 0.55
CA ILE A 84 11.48 -4.63 0.62
C ILE A 84 11.36 -5.70 1.70
N ASN A 85 12.38 -6.54 1.89
CA ASN A 85 12.39 -7.54 2.95
C ASN A 85 12.54 -6.92 4.36
N LEU A 86 13.09 -5.72 4.47
CA LEU A 86 13.22 -4.98 5.74
C LEU A 86 11.98 -4.16 6.10
N LEU A 87 11.09 -3.86 5.14
CA LEU A 87 9.84 -3.13 5.38
C LEU A 87 9.01 -3.68 6.56
N PRO A 88 8.73 -5.00 6.67
CA PRO A 88 7.96 -5.52 7.81
C PRO A 88 8.69 -5.33 9.15
N VAL A 89 10.02 -5.45 9.17
CA VAL A 89 10.83 -5.23 10.38
C VAL A 89 10.79 -3.77 10.81
N LEU A 90 10.95 -2.84 9.86
CA LEU A 90 10.84 -1.40 10.13
C LEU A 90 9.44 -1.01 10.62
N THR A 91 8.40 -1.60 10.02
CA THR A 91 7.01 -1.37 10.42
C THR A 91 6.77 -1.84 11.86
N PHE A 92 7.35 -2.98 12.25
CA PHE A 92 7.27 -3.49 13.61
C PHE A 92 7.99 -2.59 14.62
N ILE A 93 9.21 -2.13 14.30
CA ILE A 93 9.95 -1.18 15.14
C ILE A 93 9.16 0.12 15.32
N LEU A 94 8.60 0.66 14.23
CA LEU A 94 7.77 1.86 14.27
C LEU A 94 6.52 1.63 15.15
N ALA A 95 5.85 0.49 15.00
CA ALA A 95 4.68 0.14 15.82
C ALA A 95 5.02 0.00 17.32
N LEU A 96 6.21 -0.50 17.65
CA LEU A 96 6.72 -0.54 19.03
C LEU A 96 7.00 0.87 19.57
N LEU A 97 7.69 1.71 18.79
CA LEU A 97 8.02 3.09 19.19
C LEU A 97 6.77 3.96 19.42
N LEU A 98 5.74 3.78 18.59
CA LEU A 98 4.45 4.45 18.75
C LEU A 98 3.54 3.79 19.81
N GLY A 99 3.98 2.70 20.46
CA GLY A 99 3.22 2.04 21.54
C GLY A 99 2.01 1.21 21.08
N TYR A 100 1.78 1.06 19.78
CA TYR A 100 0.63 0.32 19.23
C TYR A 100 0.67 -1.17 19.55
N VAL A 101 1.86 -1.79 19.62
CA VAL A 101 2.00 -3.23 19.91
C VAL A 101 1.55 -3.55 21.34
N LEU A 102 1.86 -2.70 22.32
CA LEU A 102 1.44 -2.91 23.71
C LEU A 102 -0.08 -2.78 23.84
N LEU A 103 -0.66 -1.74 23.20
CA LEU A 103 -2.12 -1.52 23.17
C LEU A 103 -2.87 -2.68 22.51
N MET A 104 -2.32 -3.22 21.41
CA MET A 104 -2.94 -4.35 20.72
C MET A 104 -2.94 -5.62 21.58
N ILE A 105 -1.87 -5.90 22.32
CA ILE A 105 -1.78 -7.06 23.22
C ILE A 105 -2.78 -6.92 24.39
N THR A 106 -2.87 -5.73 25.00
CA THR A 106 -3.79 -5.47 26.13
C THR A 106 -5.26 -5.54 25.73
N GLU A 107 -5.62 -5.11 24.52
CA GLU A 107 -7.00 -5.17 24.00
C GLU A 107 -7.41 -6.57 23.49
N PHE A 108 -6.46 -7.37 22.95
CA PHE A 108 -6.76 -8.70 22.39
C PHE A 108 -6.86 -9.81 23.46
N LEU A 109 -6.05 -9.73 24.53
CA LEU A 109 -6.05 -10.73 25.62
C LEU A 109 -7.45 -10.94 26.26
N PRO A 110 -8.23 -9.90 26.61
CA PRO A 110 -9.56 -10.10 27.20
C PRO A 110 -10.59 -10.65 26.18
N LYS A 111 -10.47 -10.31 24.90
CA LYS A 111 -11.36 -10.81 23.82
C LYS A 111 -11.08 -12.27 23.47
N ALA A 112 -9.82 -12.69 23.49
CA ALA A 112 -9.43 -14.08 23.26
C ALA A 112 -9.81 -14.98 24.46
N SER A 113 -9.70 -14.48 25.68
CA SER A 113 -10.15 -15.18 26.90
C SER A 113 -11.67 -15.43 26.88
N PHE A 114 -12.46 -14.45 26.42
CA PHE A 114 -13.91 -14.59 26.27
C PHE A 114 -14.30 -15.65 25.21
N PHE A 115 -13.50 -15.82 24.15
CA PHE A 115 -13.73 -16.82 23.10
C PHE A 115 -13.39 -18.25 23.57
N PHE A 116 -12.39 -18.41 24.44
CA PHE A 116 -12.04 -19.70 25.04
C PHE A 116 -12.94 -20.09 26.22
N ALA A 117 -13.63 -19.15 26.86
CA ALA A 117 -14.59 -19.42 27.94
C ALA A 117 -15.98 -19.87 27.45
N LEU A 118 -16.22 -19.86 26.13
CA LEU A 118 -17.51 -20.18 25.51
C LEU A 118 -17.54 -21.54 24.79
N TRP A 119 -16.49 -22.36 24.96
CA TRP A 119 -16.38 -23.75 24.52
C TRP A 119 -15.97 -24.63 25.70
#